data_AF-A0A7C1A7P7-F1
#
_entry.id   AF-A0A7C1A7P7-F1
#
_cell.length_a   1.000
_cell.length_b   1.000
_cell.length_c   1.000
_cell.angle_alpha   90.00
_cell.angle_beta   90.00
_cell.angle_gamma   90.00
#
_symmetry.space_group_name_H-M   'P 1'
#
loop_
_entity.id
_entity.type
_entity.pdbx_description
1 polymer ?
#
loop_
_entity_poly.entity_id
_entity_poly.type
_entity_poly.pdbx_seq_one_letter_code
_entity_poly.pdbx_strand_id
1 'polypeptide(L)'
;METEARRDHTISRARHARQRSTRLRRGRRRRTPRTAGRRSTNALEPDARAPARPPDRSGVGRRRNLSGEPRCGPRRGDRRHPRHRRRGRCVNPGAAILFTGGVLTGGVYIVSVLDRLFAGITARSPERVGRLLLDPFRSVALLMSQRRTVTERPDREAWALAPALLAGLAAVAFTAIPLTPGLAIADVPVGIVLFGAALVQVMVAVFLHGWSANSIFSVIGGYRFAALALSMGIPFSLVLITTAIPAESLSVGVIIGSQAELWNVLRQPLGLPIYLLTALGFTFWGPFHHPDAVDLAGGSQAETSGTALLAWRTARAALLVSAAVMGSAAFLGGPLGPWLPGWAWSILKTVALLTVMIWFGHQTARPRMENVVKFGWLVLLPLALVDVFVSGALTL
;
A
#
# COMPACT_ATOMS: atom_id res chain seq x y z
N MET A 1 40.24 -59.75 9.54
CA MET A 1 39.13 -60.64 9.12
C MET A 1 37.85 -60.48 9.94
N GLU A 2 37.87 -59.92 11.17
CA GLU A 2 36.64 -59.72 11.98
C GLU A 2 35.89 -58.39 11.75
N THR A 3 36.47 -57.44 11.02
CA THR A 3 35.85 -56.11 10.82
C THR A 3 34.93 -56.02 9.60
N GLU A 4 34.96 -57.00 8.71
CA GLU A 4 34.17 -57.00 7.46
C GLU A 4 32.81 -57.69 7.64
N ALA A 5 32.74 -58.74 8.46
CA ALA A 5 31.50 -59.46 8.79
C ALA A 5 30.46 -58.61 9.55
N ARG A 6 30.89 -57.54 10.25
CA ARG A 6 29.99 -56.67 11.04
C ARG A 6 29.28 -55.60 10.19
N ARG A 7 29.83 -55.25 9.01
CA ARG A 7 29.22 -54.30 8.06
C ARG A 7 28.10 -54.92 7.23
N ASP A 8 28.23 -56.19 6.85
CA ASP A 8 27.20 -56.86 6.05
C ASP A 8 25.92 -57.15 6.85
N HIS A 9 26.05 -57.39 8.16
CA HIS A 9 24.90 -57.63 9.02
C HIS A 9 24.03 -56.39 9.25
N THR A 10 24.62 -55.19 9.16
CA THR A 10 23.90 -53.91 9.32
C THR A 10 23.19 -53.47 8.04
N ILE A 11 23.74 -53.81 6.86
CA ILE A 11 23.13 -53.50 5.56
C ILE A 11 21.91 -54.41 5.28
N SER A 12 21.93 -55.66 5.73
CA SER A 12 20.81 -56.61 5.57
C SER A 12 19.55 -56.20 6.36
N ARG A 13 19.70 -55.68 7.59
CA ARG A 13 18.56 -55.22 8.40
C ARG A 13 17.88 -53.96 7.85
N ALA A 14 18.61 -53.08 7.16
CA ALA A 14 18.05 -51.87 6.55
C ALA A 14 17.18 -52.17 5.30
N ARG A 15 17.48 -53.25 4.56
CA ARG A 15 16.67 -53.67 3.39
C ARG A 15 15.32 -54.30 3.78
N HIS A 16 15.25 -55.06 4.87
CA HIS A 16 13.98 -55.65 5.32
C HIS A 16 12.98 -54.62 5.90
N ALA A 17 13.46 -53.52 6.48
CA ALA A 17 12.58 -52.44 6.97
C ALA A 17 11.92 -51.65 5.83
N ARG A 18 12.60 -51.47 4.67
CA ARG A 18 12.04 -50.77 3.50
C ARG A 18 10.99 -51.58 2.72
N GLN A 19 11.03 -52.93 2.78
CA GLN A 19 10.02 -53.77 2.11
C GLN A 19 8.70 -53.90 2.89
N ARG A 20 8.70 -53.73 4.23
CA ARG A 20 7.45 -53.75 5.02
C ARG A 20 6.61 -52.46 4.86
N SER A 21 7.22 -51.30 4.67
CA SER A 21 6.47 -50.04 4.52
C SER A 21 5.83 -49.87 3.12
N THR A 22 6.38 -50.51 2.09
CA THR A 22 5.83 -50.50 0.73
C THR A 22 4.63 -51.43 0.54
N ARG A 23 4.46 -52.46 1.38
CA ARG A 23 3.26 -53.32 1.37
C ARG A 23 2.02 -52.70 2.03
N LEU A 24 2.18 -51.80 3.00
CA LEU A 24 1.05 -51.16 3.69
C LEU A 24 0.42 -49.99 2.90
N ARG A 25 1.10 -49.46 1.88
CA ARG A 25 0.59 -48.31 1.09
C ARG A 25 -0.15 -48.71 -0.20
N ARG A 26 -0.19 -50.00 -0.55
CA ARG A 26 -0.95 -50.54 -1.71
C ARG A 26 -2.36 -51.04 -1.38
N GLY A 27 -2.79 -51.00 -0.12
CA GLY A 27 -4.07 -51.57 0.34
C GLY A 27 -5.28 -50.63 0.44
N ARG A 28 -5.19 -49.36 0.02
CA ARG A 28 -6.29 -48.39 0.19
C ARG A 28 -6.64 -47.66 -1.11
N ARG A 29 -7.08 -48.41 -2.10
CA ARG A 29 -7.87 -47.91 -3.24
C ARG A 29 -8.99 -48.91 -3.53
N ARG A 30 -10.18 -48.38 -3.82
CA ARG A 30 -11.45 -49.03 -4.18
C ARG A 30 -12.38 -49.35 -3.01
N ARG A 31 -13.46 -48.56 -2.90
CA ARG A 31 -14.85 -49.03 -2.93
C ARG A 31 -15.80 -47.83 -3.08
N THR A 32 -16.33 -47.66 -4.29
CA THR A 32 -17.64 -47.06 -4.55
C THR A 32 -18.75 -48.04 -4.14
N PRO A 33 -19.96 -47.55 -3.90
CA PRO A 33 -21.07 -48.09 -4.69
C PRO A 33 -22.02 -47.02 -5.24
N ARG A 34 -22.49 -47.32 -6.46
CA ARG A 34 -23.64 -46.73 -7.16
C ARG A 34 -24.93 -47.40 -6.67
N THR A 35 -25.99 -46.60 -6.50
CA THR A 35 -27.41 -46.92 -6.77
C THR A 35 -28.06 -45.56 -7.07
N ALA A 36 -28.55 -45.19 -8.26
CA ALA A 36 -29.56 -45.75 -9.16
C ALA A 36 -31.02 -45.55 -8.69
N GLY A 37 -31.78 -44.76 -9.47
CA GLY A 37 -33.23 -44.52 -9.38
C GLY A 37 -33.57 -43.15 -8.77
N ARG A 38 -34.38 -42.26 -9.36
CA ARG A 38 -35.42 -42.40 -10.39
C ARG A 38 -35.77 -41.00 -10.94
N ARG A 39 -36.09 -40.92 -12.25
CA ARG A 39 -36.53 -39.72 -12.99
C ARG A 39 -38.03 -39.46 -12.83
N SER A 40 -38.41 -38.23 -13.20
CA SER A 40 -39.75 -37.71 -13.59
C SER A 40 -40.72 -37.48 -12.42
N THR A 41 -41.46 -36.38 -12.34
CA THR A 41 -42.30 -35.73 -13.38
C THR A 41 -42.60 -34.25 -13.07
N ASN A 42 -42.93 -33.52 -14.14
CA ASN A 42 -43.59 -32.20 -14.17
C ASN A 42 -44.89 -32.15 -13.35
N ALA A 43 -45.19 -30.97 -12.79
CA ALA A 43 -46.52 -30.35 -12.62
C ALA A 43 -46.30 -28.95 -11.99
N LEU A 44 -46.71 -27.84 -12.64
CA LEU A 44 -48.00 -27.13 -12.41
C LEU A 44 -48.15 -26.76 -10.91
N GLU A 45 -48.23 -25.51 -10.46
CA GLU A 45 -48.95 -24.34 -10.96
C GLU A 45 -48.48 -23.06 -10.20
N PRO A 46 -48.92 -21.86 -10.61
CA PRO A 46 -48.45 -20.57 -10.13
C PRO A 46 -49.24 -20.12 -8.89
N ASP A 47 -48.71 -19.15 -8.15
CA ASP A 47 -49.60 -18.30 -7.36
C ASP A 47 -49.21 -16.83 -7.42
N ALA A 48 -50.21 -16.08 -7.84
CA ALA A 48 -50.23 -14.66 -7.98
C ALA A 48 -50.53 -14.01 -6.63
N ARG A 49 -50.08 -12.76 -6.44
CA ARG A 49 -50.90 -11.63 -5.95
C ARG A 49 -50.01 -10.41 -5.73
N ALA A 50 -50.09 -9.51 -6.70
CA ALA A 50 -50.06 -8.08 -6.42
C ALA A 50 -51.45 -7.64 -5.94
N PRO A 51 -51.53 -6.54 -5.17
CA PRO A 51 -52.56 -5.53 -5.44
C PRO A 51 -51.89 -4.14 -5.51
N ALA A 52 -52.04 -3.41 -6.63
CA ALA A 52 -53.14 -2.50 -6.94
C ALA A 52 -52.92 -1.07 -6.37
N ARG A 53 -52.62 -0.14 -7.29
CA ARG A 53 -52.81 1.32 -7.12
C ARG A 53 -54.31 1.66 -7.18
N PRO A 54 -54.71 2.82 -6.63
CA PRO A 54 -55.33 3.87 -7.46
C PRO A 54 -55.00 5.30 -6.95
N PRO A 55 -55.59 6.38 -7.50
CA PRO A 55 -55.45 6.84 -8.87
C PRO A 55 -54.90 8.28 -8.97
N ASP A 56 -54.69 8.64 -10.23
CA ASP A 56 -54.25 9.88 -10.84
C ASP A 56 -55.05 11.15 -10.46
N ARG A 57 -54.32 12.26 -10.25
CA ARG A 57 -54.78 13.62 -10.54
C ARG A 57 -53.65 14.38 -11.23
N SER A 58 -53.58 14.22 -12.55
CA SER A 58 -53.59 15.27 -13.57
C SER A 58 -53.02 16.63 -13.15
N GLY A 59 -51.90 17.04 -13.74
CA GLY A 59 -51.43 18.41 -13.57
C GLY A 59 -50.07 18.76 -14.17
N VAL A 60 -49.93 18.58 -15.49
CA VAL A 60 -49.16 19.47 -16.39
C VAL A 60 -47.64 19.66 -16.12
N GLY A 61 -46.82 19.25 -17.11
CA GLY A 61 -45.62 20.03 -17.43
C GLY A 61 -44.35 19.27 -17.84
N ARG A 62 -44.23 19.03 -19.16
CA ARG A 62 -42.98 19.05 -19.95
C ARG A 62 -41.80 18.14 -19.55
N ARG A 63 -41.56 17.16 -20.44
CA ARG A 63 -40.27 16.48 -20.69
C ARG A 63 -39.09 17.47 -20.69
N ARG A 64 -38.06 17.17 -19.90
CA ARG A 64 -36.65 17.49 -20.22
C ARG A 64 -35.75 16.37 -19.71
N ASN A 65 -34.88 15.89 -20.59
CA ASN A 65 -33.86 14.88 -20.37
C ASN A 65 -33.02 15.19 -19.12
N LEU A 66 -32.92 14.22 -18.20
CA LEU A 66 -31.97 14.24 -17.09
C LEU A 66 -30.67 13.57 -17.53
N SER A 67 -29.88 14.29 -18.32
CA SER A 67 -28.43 14.22 -18.26
C SER A 67 -27.99 15.41 -17.41
N GLY A 68 -28.04 15.25 -16.09
CA GLY A 68 -27.75 16.31 -15.12
C GLY A 68 -26.51 15.95 -14.32
N GLU A 69 -25.38 16.57 -14.66
CA GLU A 69 -24.25 16.74 -13.74
C GLU A 69 -24.73 17.34 -12.41
N PRO A 70 -24.12 17.00 -11.27
CA PRO A 70 -24.44 17.64 -10.00
C PRO A 70 -23.97 19.10 -10.02
N ARG A 71 -24.89 20.03 -10.34
CA ARG A 71 -24.67 21.47 -10.19
C ARG A 71 -24.90 21.90 -8.73
N CYS A 72 -23.82 22.20 -8.03
CA CYS A 72 -23.87 22.95 -6.77
C CYS A 72 -24.28 24.41 -7.03
N GLY A 73 -25.53 24.75 -6.72
CA GLY A 73 -26.05 26.12 -6.67
C GLY A 73 -26.76 26.39 -5.33
N PRO A 74 -26.78 27.63 -4.81
CA PRO A 74 -27.22 27.89 -3.43
C PRO A 74 -28.75 27.89 -3.33
N ARG A 75 -29.29 27.14 -2.35
CA ARG A 75 -30.64 27.36 -1.82
C ARG A 75 -30.66 28.70 -1.07
N ARG A 76 -31.57 29.59 -1.48
CA ARG A 76 -31.87 30.86 -0.80
C ARG A 76 -32.56 30.59 0.54
N GLY A 77 -32.05 31.23 1.59
CA GLY A 77 -32.78 31.45 2.83
C GLY A 77 -32.14 30.80 4.05
N ASP A 78 -31.12 31.44 4.61
CA ASP A 78 -31.18 31.81 6.03
C ASP A 78 -30.18 32.92 6.34
N ARG A 79 -30.63 33.93 7.08
CA ARG A 79 -29.84 35.13 7.43
C ARG A 79 -29.37 34.98 8.89
N ARG A 80 -28.06 35.13 9.08
CA ARG A 80 -27.30 35.55 10.29
C ARG A 80 -26.24 34.52 10.70
N HIS A 81 -24.98 34.77 10.28
CA HIS A 81 -23.71 34.56 10.99
C HIS A 81 -22.56 34.84 10.01
N PRO A 82 -21.58 35.71 10.31
CA PRO A 82 -20.44 35.94 9.44
C PRO A 82 -19.41 34.82 9.66
N ARG A 83 -19.62 33.66 9.02
CA ARG A 83 -18.54 32.68 8.85
C ARG A 83 -17.76 33.05 7.61
N HIS A 84 -16.45 33.27 7.76
CA HIS A 84 -15.48 33.33 6.67
C HIS A 84 -15.54 32.05 5.81
N ARG A 85 -16.47 31.98 4.86
CA ARG A 85 -16.50 30.94 3.83
C ARG A 85 -15.43 31.30 2.80
N ARG A 86 -14.20 30.85 3.02
CA ARG A 86 -13.24 30.69 1.92
C ARG A 86 -13.88 29.72 0.93
N ARG A 87 -14.34 30.25 -0.22
CA ARG A 87 -14.76 29.45 -1.36
C ARG A 87 -13.55 28.64 -1.80
N GLY A 88 -13.47 27.37 -1.40
CA GLY A 88 -12.53 26.43 -2.00
C GLY A 88 -12.81 26.40 -3.49
N ARG A 89 -11.82 26.72 -4.32
CA ARG A 89 -11.92 26.47 -5.76
C ARG A 89 -12.09 24.97 -5.92
N CYS A 90 -13.27 24.52 -6.34
CA CYS A 90 -13.45 23.14 -6.75
C CYS A 90 -12.57 22.92 -7.98
N VAL A 91 -11.42 22.27 -7.78
CA VAL A 91 -10.62 21.76 -8.88
C VAL A 91 -11.50 20.78 -9.64
N ASN A 92 -11.54 20.87 -10.96
CA ASN A 92 -12.27 19.91 -11.79
C ASN A 92 -11.80 18.50 -11.42
N PRO A 93 -12.71 17.55 -11.07
CA PRO A 93 -12.31 16.21 -10.66
C PRO A 93 -11.44 15.50 -11.70
N GLY A 94 -11.66 15.75 -12.99
CA GLY A 94 -10.80 15.23 -14.05
C GLY A 94 -9.37 15.80 -14.00
N ALA A 95 -9.24 17.11 -13.77
CA ALA A 95 -7.94 17.77 -13.63
C ALA A 95 -7.20 17.30 -12.37
N ALA A 96 -7.92 17.07 -11.27
CA ALA A 96 -7.38 16.52 -10.03
C ALA A 96 -6.79 15.11 -10.21
N ILE A 97 -7.49 14.23 -10.93
CA ILE A 97 -7.02 12.87 -11.22
C ILE A 97 -5.78 12.92 -12.12
N LEU A 98 -5.79 13.73 -13.18
CA LEU A 98 -4.66 13.88 -14.08
C LEU A 98 -3.42 14.43 -13.36
N PHE A 99 -3.62 15.42 -12.49
CA PHE A 99 -2.55 15.99 -11.67
C PHE A 99 -1.98 14.95 -10.69
N THR A 100 -2.84 14.21 -9.98
CA THR A 100 -2.41 13.11 -9.10
C THR A 100 -1.61 12.06 -9.85
N GLY A 101 -2.15 11.59 -10.99
CA GLY A 101 -1.49 10.60 -11.83
C GLY A 101 -0.14 11.09 -12.36
N GLY A 102 -0.06 12.35 -12.78
CA GLY A 102 1.18 12.98 -13.25
C GLY A 102 2.25 13.05 -12.16
N VAL A 103 1.90 13.53 -10.97
CA VAL A 103 2.84 13.65 -9.84
C VAL A 103 3.31 12.27 -9.38
N LEU A 104 2.40 11.30 -9.22
CA LEU A 104 2.78 9.95 -8.80
C LEU A 104 3.65 9.27 -9.85
N THR A 105 3.35 9.41 -11.14
CA THR A 105 4.17 8.83 -12.22
C THR A 105 5.57 9.46 -12.24
N GLY A 106 5.66 10.79 -12.11
CA GLY A 106 6.95 11.49 -11.98
C GLY A 106 7.73 11.05 -10.75
N GLY A 107 7.06 10.88 -9.61
CA GLY A 107 7.64 10.35 -8.39
C GLY A 107 8.15 8.91 -8.56
N VAL A 108 7.38 8.03 -9.20
CA VAL A 108 7.78 6.64 -9.50
C VAL A 108 9.02 6.62 -10.40
N TYR A 109 9.11 7.51 -11.38
CA TYR A 109 10.31 7.68 -12.19
C TYR A 109 11.52 8.07 -11.32
N ILE A 110 11.38 9.07 -10.45
CA ILE A 110 12.44 9.50 -9.53
C ILE A 110 12.87 8.36 -8.61
N VAL A 111 11.92 7.63 -8.01
CA VAL A 111 12.19 6.45 -7.17
C VAL A 111 13.00 5.41 -7.94
N SER A 112 12.61 5.12 -9.18
CA SER A 112 13.29 4.13 -10.02
C SER A 112 14.74 4.53 -10.38
N VAL A 113 14.97 5.82 -10.61
CA VAL A 113 16.31 6.37 -10.87
C VAL A 113 17.17 6.32 -9.60
N LEU A 114 16.64 6.78 -8.47
CA LEU A 114 17.34 6.78 -7.18
C LEU A 114 17.68 5.35 -6.72
N ASP A 115 16.76 4.40 -6.87
CA ASP A 115 16.99 3.00 -6.49
C ASP A 115 18.16 2.38 -7.25
N ARG A 116 18.25 2.62 -8.58
CA ARG A 116 19.39 2.17 -9.38
C ARG A 116 20.68 2.90 -9.06
N LEU A 117 20.60 4.21 -8.80
CA LEU A 117 21.77 5.00 -8.41
C LEU A 117 22.41 4.41 -7.15
N PHE A 118 21.61 4.20 -6.11
CA PHE A 118 22.11 3.64 -4.85
C PHE A 118 22.51 2.17 -5.00
N ALA A 119 21.82 1.37 -5.81
CA ALA A 119 22.25 0.01 -6.13
C ALA A 119 23.66 -0.03 -6.76
N GLY A 120 23.92 0.84 -7.73
CA GLY A 120 25.25 0.94 -8.38
C GLY A 120 26.34 1.44 -7.44
N ILE A 121 26.02 2.38 -6.56
CA ILE A 121 26.95 2.87 -5.51
C ILE A 121 27.31 1.73 -4.55
N THR A 122 26.30 1.00 -4.05
CA THR A 122 26.51 -0.12 -3.11
C THR A 122 27.28 -1.27 -3.76
N ALA A 123 27.03 -1.55 -5.04
CA ALA A 123 27.73 -2.56 -5.83
C ALA A 123 29.14 -2.13 -6.30
N ARG A 124 29.56 -0.89 -6.01
CA ARG A 124 30.81 -0.27 -6.50
C ARG A 124 30.94 -0.29 -8.03
N SER A 125 29.81 -0.27 -8.73
CA SER A 125 29.71 -0.28 -10.20
C SER A 125 28.74 0.82 -10.66
N PRO A 126 29.13 2.11 -10.50
CA PRO A 126 28.25 3.21 -10.86
C PRO A 126 27.95 3.20 -12.36
N GLU A 127 26.67 3.20 -12.70
CA GLU A 127 26.23 3.31 -14.09
C GLU A 127 26.46 4.72 -14.62
N ARG A 128 26.70 4.83 -15.94
CA ARG A 128 26.77 6.13 -16.60
C ARG A 128 25.43 6.86 -16.46
N VAL A 129 25.46 8.16 -16.13
CA VAL A 129 24.26 8.99 -15.91
C VAL A 129 23.24 8.87 -17.05
N GLY A 130 23.68 8.87 -18.31
CA GLY A 130 22.79 8.71 -19.46
C GLY A 130 22.08 7.35 -19.53
N ARG A 131 22.70 6.28 -19.00
CA ARG A 131 22.04 4.96 -18.88
C ARG A 131 21.03 4.98 -17.75
N LEU A 132 21.43 5.50 -16.59
CA LEU A 132 20.61 5.59 -15.38
C LEU A 132 19.24 6.24 -15.63
N LEU A 133 19.19 7.32 -16.43
CA LEU A 133 17.95 8.01 -16.79
C LEU A 133 17.07 7.22 -17.79
N LEU A 134 17.69 6.40 -18.64
CA LEU A 134 16.98 5.58 -19.64
C LEU A 134 16.51 4.23 -19.08
N ASP A 135 17.12 3.75 -18.01
CA ASP A 135 16.85 2.41 -17.48
C ASP A 135 15.42 2.21 -16.96
N PRO A 136 14.70 3.21 -16.39
CA PRO A 136 13.29 3.03 -16.04
C PRO A 136 12.46 2.67 -17.30
N PHE A 137 12.69 3.36 -18.41
CA PHE A 137 12.01 3.10 -19.68
C PHE A 137 12.37 1.71 -20.23
N ARG A 138 13.65 1.30 -20.15
CA ARG A 138 14.06 -0.05 -20.55
C ARG A 138 13.38 -1.14 -19.73
N SER A 139 13.30 -0.97 -18.41
CA SER A 139 12.64 -1.96 -17.54
C SER A 139 11.15 -2.04 -17.79
N VAL A 140 10.49 -0.92 -18.07
CA VAL A 140 9.09 -0.91 -18.51
C VAL A 140 8.96 -1.68 -19.83
N ALA A 141 9.77 -1.38 -20.84
CA ALA A 141 9.73 -2.07 -22.13
C ALA A 141 9.98 -3.58 -22.01
N LEU A 142 10.94 -3.98 -21.17
CA LEU A 142 11.24 -5.39 -20.89
C LEU A 142 10.07 -6.11 -20.22
N LEU A 143 9.47 -5.51 -19.18
CA LEU A 143 8.31 -6.10 -18.49
C LEU A 143 7.06 -6.12 -19.37
N MET A 144 6.87 -5.14 -20.25
CA MET A 144 5.77 -5.15 -21.22
C MET A 144 5.94 -6.24 -22.29
N SER A 145 7.17 -6.56 -22.66
CA SER A 145 7.48 -7.62 -23.64
C SER A 145 7.46 -9.02 -23.02
N GLN A 146 7.59 -9.12 -21.70
CA GLN A 146 7.59 -10.39 -20.98
C GLN A 146 6.19 -11.04 -21.02
N ARG A 147 6.14 -12.32 -21.40
CA ARG A 147 4.89 -13.09 -21.40
C ARG A 147 4.36 -13.26 -19.99
N ARG A 148 3.04 -13.12 -19.84
CA ARG A 148 2.32 -13.35 -18.59
C ARG A 148 2.30 -14.85 -18.27
N THR A 149 2.79 -15.21 -17.10
CA THR A 149 2.68 -16.53 -16.47
C THR A 149 1.45 -16.58 -15.58
N VAL A 150 0.89 -17.78 -15.43
CA VAL A 150 -0.33 -18.04 -14.64
C VAL A 150 -0.15 -19.39 -13.94
N THR A 151 -0.59 -19.50 -12.69
CA THR A 151 -0.54 -20.76 -11.93
C THR A 151 -1.68 -21.72 -12.34
N GLU A 152 -1.73 -22.94 -11.79
CA GLU A 152 -2.72 -23.97 -12.17
C GLU A 152 -4.17 -23.52 -11.91
N ARG A 153 -4.43 -22.92 -10.73
CA ARG A 153 -5.76 -22.46 -10.30
C ARG A 153 -5.68 -21.15 -9.50
N PRO A 154 -5.31 -20.01 -10.12
CA PRO A 154 -5.31 -18.72 -9.44
C PRO A 154 -6.73 -18.17 -9.32
N ASP A 155 -6.94 -17.37 -8.28
CA ASP A 155 -8.07 -16.44 -8.24
C ASP A 155 -7.75 -15.24 -9.14
N ARG A 156 -8.22 -15.30 -10.39
CA ARG A 156 -7.88 -14.32 -11.43
C ARG A 156 -8.38 -12.92 -11.11
N GLU A 157 -9.54 -12.81 -10.46
CA GLU A 157 -10.18 -11.53 -10.15
C GLU A 157 -9.42 -10.84 -9.02
N ALA A 158 -9.19 -11.55 -7.91
CA ALA A 158 -8.39 -11.06 -6.80
C ALA A 158 -6.97 -10.67 -7.23
N TRP A 159 -6.35 -11.48 -8.11
CA TRP A 159 -4.97 -11.24 -8.54
C TRP A 159 -4.84 -10.00 -9.43
N ALA A 160 -5.83 -9.73 -10.28
CA ALA A 160 -5.89 -8.52 -11.08
C ALA A 160 -6.26 -7.28 -10.24
N LEU A 161 -7.10 -7.46 -9.22
CA LEU A 161 -7.54 -6.38 -8.34
C LEU A 161 -6.42 -5.89 -7.42
N ALA A 162 -5.52 -6.76 -6.97
CA ALA A 162 -4.51 -6.41 -5.97
C ALA A 162 -3.57 -5.25 -6.37
N PRO A 163 -2.96 -5.22 -7.58
CA PRO A 163 -2.17 -4.06 -8.02
C PRO A 163 -3.01 -2.77 -8.16
N ALA A 164 -4.26 -2.90 -8.64
CA ALA A 164 -5.18 -1.76 -8.78
C ALA A 164 -5.57 -1.19 -7.42
N LEU A 165 -5.82 -2.05 -6.43
CA LEU A 165 -6.10 -1.65 -5.06
C LEU A 165 -4.90 -0.93 -4.44
N LEU A 166 -3.68 -1.48 -4.60
CA LEU A 166 -2.46 -0.84 -4.10
C LEU A 166 -2.23 0.55 -4.72
N ALA A 167 -2.40 0.68 -6.03
CA ALA A 167 -2.29 1.96 -6.73
C ALA A 167 -3.39 2.95 -6.31
N GLY A 168 -4.63 2.47 -6.12
CA GLY A 168 -5.75 3.24 -5.63
C GLY A 168 -5.49 3.77 -4.22
N LEU A 169 -4.95 2.95 -3.32
CA LEU A 169 -4.56 3.38 -1.97
C LEU A 169 -3.45 4.43 -1.99
N ALA A 170 -2.44 4.28 -2.85
CA ALA A 170 -1.41 5.30 -3.04
C ALA A 170 -2.00 6.64 -3.53
N ALA A 171 -2.94 6.59 -4.47
CA ALA A 171 -3.64 7.77 -4.98
C ALA A 171 -4.51 8.43 -3.89
N VAL A 172 -5.31 7.65 -3.15
CA VAL A 172 -6.13 8.16 -2.03
C VAL A 172 -5.25 8.80 -0.97
N ALA A 173 -4.15 8.15 -0.58
CA ALA A 173 -3.19 8.69 0.39
C ALA A 173 -2.63 10.05 -0.07
N PHE A 174 -2.36 10.22 -1.37
CA PHE A 174 -1.87 11.47 -1.94
C PHE A 174 -2.92 12.59 -1.96
N THR A 175 -4.21 12.28 -2.15
CA THR A 175 -5.26 13.31 -2.29
C THR A 175 -5.39 14.24 -1.07
N ALA A 176 -5.03 13.75 0.11
CA ALA A 176 -5.11 14.49 1.37
C ALA A 176 -4.01 15.55 1.54
N ILE A 177 -3.00 15.58 0.66
CA ILE A 177 -1.77 16.34 0.88
C ILE A 177 -1.71 17.57 -0.04
N PRO A 178 -1.70 18.80 0.51
CA PRO A 178 -1.57 20.01 -0.30
C PRO A 178 -0.11 20.25 -0.72
N LEU A 179 0.14 20.30 -2.02
CA LEU A 179 1.48 20.57 -2.56
C LEU A 179 1.82 22.07 -2.64
N THR A 180 0.81 22.94 -2.59
CA THR A 180 0.96 24.40 -2.70
C THR A 180 -0.05 25.08 -1.78
N PRO A 181 0.25 26.26 -1.22
CA PRO A 181 -0.71 26.99 -0.40
C PRO A 181 -2.02 27.20 -1.18
N GLY A 182 -3.13 26.68 -0.65
CA GLY A 182 -4.46 26.80 -1.26
C GLY A 182 -4.78 25.83 -2.41
N LEU A 183 -3.88 24.91 -2.77
CA LEU A 183 -4.13 23.85 -3.76
C LEU A 183 -4.01 22.47 -3.11
N ALA A 184 -5.01 22.14 -2.27
CA ALA A 184 -5.29 20.75 -1.91
C ALA A 184 -6.21 20.14 -2.98
N ILE A 185 -5.97 18.89 -3.35
CA ILE A 185 -6.86 18.17 -4.29
C ILE A 185 -8.22 17.94 -3.65
N ALA A 186 -8.20 17.50 -2.39
CA ALA A 186 -9.35 17.51 -1.50
C ALA A 186 -8.92 18.11 -0.15
N ASP A 187 -9.52 19.23 0.24
CA ASP A 187 -9.34 19.76 1.59
C ASP A 187 -10.25 18.94 2.54
N VAL A 188 -9.67 17.88 3.10
CA VAL A 188 -10.36 16.95 4.00
C VAL A 188 -10.04 17.36 5.45
N PRO A 189 -11.06 17.66 6.29
CA PRO A 189 -10.83 18.02 7.69
C PRO A 189 -10.05 17.00 8.51
N VAL A 190 -10.07 15.73 8.06
CA VAL A 190 -9.44 14.58 8.72
C VAL A 190 -8.34 13.97 7.83
N GLY A 191 -7.56 14.81 7.16
CA GLY A 191 -6.60 14.39 6.12
C GLY A 191 -5.51 13.42 6.61
N ILE A 192 -4.96 13.62 7.82
CA ILE A 192 -3.96 12.68 8.37
C ILE A 192 -4.57 11.30 8.62
N VAL A 193 -5.80 11.24 9.12
CA VAL A 193 -6.49 9.95 9.38
C VAL A 193 -6.83 9.26 8.08
N LEU A 194 -7.25 10.00 7.04
CA LEU A 194 -7.48 9.43 5.70
C LEU A 194 -6.21 8.80 5.13
N PHE A 195 -5.07 9.48 5.25
CA PHE A 195 -3.78 8.93 4.86
C PHE A 195 -3.44 7.68 5.68
N GLY A 196 -3.54 7.74 7.01
CA GLY A 196 -3.29 6.60 7.88
C GLY A 196 -4.14 5.38 7.53
N ALA A 197 -5.44 5.59 7.30
CA ALA A 197 -6.38 4.55 6.89
C ALA A 197 -6.01 3.93 5.53
N ALA A 198 -5.60 4.75 4.56
CA ALA A 198 -5.15 4.25 3.26
C ALA A 198 -3.90 3.37 3.39
N LEU A 199 -2.95 3.76 4.24
CA LEU A 199 -1.71 3.01 4.47
C LEU A 199 -1.95 1.68 5.21
N VAL A 200 -2.84 1.66 6.20
CA VAL A 200 -3.22 0.41 6.90
C VAL A 200 -3.89 -0.58 5.94
N GLN A 201 -4.71 -0.09 5.00
CA GLN A 201 -5.40 -0.93 4.02
C GLN A 201 -4.46 -1.58 2.98
N VAL A 202 -3.19 -1.14 2.90
CA VAL A 202 -2.16 -1.79 2.07
C VAL A 202 -2.00 -3.26 2.46
N MET A 203 -2.22 -3.60 3.74
CA MET A 203 -2.22 -4.98 4.22
C MET A 203 -3.15 -5.88 3.41
N VAL A 204 -4.35 -5.38 3.10
CA VAL A 204 -5.34 -6.12 2.33
C VAL A 204 -4.87 -6.33 0.90
N ALA A 205 -4.31 -5.30 0.26
CA ALA A 205 -3.81 -5.39 -1.11
C ALA A 205 -2.67 -6.41 -1.25
N VAL A 206 -1.70 -6.39 -0.34
CA VAL A 206 -0.55 -7.32 -0.35
C VAL A 206 -0.97 -8.74 0.01
N PHE A 207 -1.86 -8.91 1.00
CA PHE A 207 -2.39 -10.22 1.33
C PHE A 207 -3.18 -10.82 0.15
N LEU A 208 -4.03 -10.01 -0.49
CA LEU A 208 -4.79 -10.43 -1.68
C LEU A 208 -3.86 -10.84 -2.83
N HIS A 209 -2.77 -10.10 -3.07
CA HIS A 209 -1.78 -10.43 -4.09
C HIS A 209 -1.13 -11.79 -3.81
N GLY A 210 -0.68 -12.03 -2.57
CA GLY A 210 -0.05 -13.28 -2.17
C GLY A 210 -1.00 -14.49 -2.19
N TRP A 211 -2.25 -14.30 -1.76
CA TRP A 211 -3.27 -15.36 -1.69
C TRP A 211 -3.75 -15.79 -3.08
N SER A 212 -4.04 -14.82 -3.95
CA SER A 212 -4.67 -15.06 -5.25
C SER A 212 -3.80 -15.81 -6.26
N ALA A 213 -2.48 -15.75 -6.09
CA ALA A 213 -1.52 -16.51 -6.90
C ALA A 213 -1.64 -18.03 -6.73
N ASN A 214 -2.23 -18.51 -5.63
CA ASN A 214 -2.33 -19.94 -5.29
C ASN A 214 -0.96 -20.67 -5.30
N SER A 215 0.04 -20.06 -4.64
CA SER A 215 1.39 -20.61 -4.45
C SER A 215 1.82 -20.45 -3.00
N ILE A 216 2.47 -21.49 -2.44
CA ILE A 216 2.87 -21.52 -1.02
C ILE A 216 3.81 -20.34 -0.71
N PHE A 217 4.74 -20.01 -1.61
CA PHE A 217 5.70 -18.93 -1.39
C PHE A 217 5.02 -17.56 -1.37
N SER A 218 4.07 -17.32 -2.27
CA SER A 218 3.32 -16.06 -2.35
C SER A 218 2.41 -15.84 -1.15
N VAL A 219 1.72 -16.90 -0.68
CA VAL A 219 0.88 -16.85 0.52
C VAL A 219 1.72 -16.52 1.75
N ILE A 220 2.89 -17.15 1.93
CA ILE A 220 3.79 -16.84 3.06
C ILE A 220 4.26 -15.38 3.00
N GLY A 221 4.55 -14.84 1.81
CA GLY A 221 4.86 -13.42 1.62
C GLY A 221 3.74 -12.50 2.12
N GLY A 222 2.48 -12.81 1.79
CA GLY A 222 1.31 -12.09 2.28
C GLY A 222 1.18 -12.11 3.81
N TYR A 223 1.35 -13.29 4.44
CA TYR A 223 1.31 -13.40 5.91
C TYR A 223 2.45 -12.66 6.60
N ARG A 224 3.65 -12.67 6.02
CA ARG A 224 4.78 -11.87 6.53
C ARG A 224 4.45 -10.38 6.48
N PHE A 225 3.81 -9.90 5.41
CA PHE A 225 3.37 -8.50 5.39
C PHE A 225 2.32 -8.20 6.46
N ALA A 226 1.34 -9.07 6.66
CA ALA A 226 0.32 -8.87 7.68
C ALA A 226 0.94 -8.71 9.08
N ALA A 227 1.89 -9.59 9.45
CA ALA A 227 2.61 -9.47 10.71
C ALA A 227 3.41 -8.16 10.82
N LEU A 228 4.05 -7.71 9.72
CA LEU A 228 4.80 -6.46 9.67
C LEU A 228 3.89 -5.23 9.83
N ALA A 229 2.83 -5.15 9.02
CA ALA A 229 1.89 -4.04 8.99
C ALA A 229 1.16 -3.88 10.32
N LEU A 230 0.76 -4.98 10.97
CA LEU A 230 0.15 -4.94 12.30
C LEU A 230 1.13 -4.42 13.36
N SER A 231 2.38 -4.86 13.31
CA SER A 231 3.39 -4.48 14.32
C SER A 231 3.82 -3.02 14.19
N MET A 232 3.90 -2.50 12.96
CA MET A 232 4.32 -1.12 12.68
C MET A 232 3.15 -0.12 12.65
N GLY A 233 1.90 -0.60 12.62
CA GLY A 233 0.71 0.23 12.46
C GLY A 233 0.40 1.14 13.64
N ILE A 234 0.58 0.64 14.87
CA ILE A 234 0.33 1.45 16.07
C ILE A 234 1.39 2.56 16.21
N PRO A 235 2.72 2.29 16.16
CA PRO A 235 3.73 3.36 16.22
C PRO A 235 3.58 4.39 15.09
N PHE A 236 3.26 3.94 13.87
CA PHE A 236 2.98 4.82 12.73
C PHE A 236 1.85 5.80 13.01
N SER A 237 0.73 5.30 13.53
CA SER A 237 -0.45 6.10 13.79
C SER A 237 -0.22 7.09 14.93
N LEU A 238 0.48 6.68 15.99
CA LEU A 238 0.83 7.56 17.11
C LEU A 238 1.66 8.75 16.64
N VAL A 239 2.72 8.49 15.87
CA VAL A 239 3.61 9.54 15.37
C VAL A 239 2.95 10.44 14.32
N LEU A 240 1.98 9.94 13.55
CA LEU A 240 1.17 10.82 12.72
C LEU A 240 0.30 11.75 13.56
N ILE A 241 -0.29 11.25 14.65
CA ILE A 241 -1.11 12.06 15.55
C ILE A 241 -0.26 13.10 16.28
N THR A 242 0.99 12.79 16.66
CA THR A 242 1.86 13.78 17.32
C THR A 242 2.07 15.03 16.48
N THR A 243 2.20 14.90 15.16
CA THR A 243 2.32 16.06 14.27
C THR A 243 1.08 16.96 14.24
N ALA A 244 -0.09 16.42 14.61
CA ALA A 244 -1.35 17.15 14.65
C ALA A 244 -1.57 17.93 15.97
N ILE A 245 -0.88 17.56 17.05
CA ILE A 245 -1.07 18.16 18.37
C ILE A 245 -0.79 19.68 18.35
N PRO A 246 0.36 20.17 17.84
CA PRO A 246 0.63 21.61 17.81
C PRO A 246 -0.27 22.40 16.86
N ALA A 247 -0.97 21.71 15.96
CA ALA A 247 -1.88 22.32 14.99
C ALA A 247 -3.34 22.37 15.49
N GLU A 248 -3.64 21.66 16.59
CA GLU A 248 -5.00 21.45 17.12
C GLU A 248 -6.02 21.00 16.05
N SER A 249 -5.55 20.30 15.03
CA SER A 249 -6.35 19.96 13.85
C SER A 249 -5.79 18.72 13.14
N LEU A 250 -6.70 17.91 12.60
CA LEU A 250 -6.37 16.73 11.80
C LEU A 250 -6.24 17.05 10.29
N SER A 251 -6.46 18.32 9.91
CA SER A 251 -6.28 18.78 8.53
C SER A 251 -4.80 19.01 8.24
N VAL A 252 -4.29 18.35 7.20
CA VAL A 252 -2.89 18.47 6.76
C VAL A 252 -2.54 19.91 6.39
N GLY A 253 -3.50 20.67 5.86
CA GLY A 253 -3.29 22.09 5.53
C GLY A 253 -3.04 22.96 6.76
N VAL A 254 -3.76 22.71 7.86
CA VAL A 254 -3.57 23.43 9.13
C VAL A 254 -2.26 23.01 9.79
N ILE A 255 -1.90 21.74 9.70
CA ILE A 255 -0.64 21.19 10.22
C ILE A 255 0.58 21.76 9.50
N ILE A 256 0.49 21.98 8.18
CA ILE A 256 1.52 22.72 7.46
C ILE A 256 1.57 24.17 7.99
N GLY A 257 0.41 24.80 8.20
CA GLY A 257 0.33 26.17 8.71
C GLY A 257 0.99 26.37 10.08
N SER A 258 0.83 25.43 11.01
CA SER A 258 1.44 25.51 12.35
C SER A 258 2.97 25.41 12.33
N GLN A 259 3.55 24.90 11.23
CA GLN A 259 4.99 24.78 11.02
C GLN A 259 5.63 26.07 10.47
N ALA A 260 4.91 27.18 10.37
CA ALA A 260 5.46 28.43 9.82
C ALA A 260 6.64 28.99 10.64
N GLU A 261 6.56 28.93 11.98
CA GLU A 261 7.60 29.46 12.86
C GLU A 261 8.69 28.43 13.16
N LEU A 262 8.29 27.18 13.41
CA LEU A 262 9.20 26.10 13.78
C LEU A 262 8.67 24.77 13.22
N TRP A 263 9.51 24.09 12.43
CA TRP A 263 9.13 22.82 11.80
C TRP A 263 8.97 21.71 12.83
N ASN A 264 8.07 20.77 12.52
CA ASN A 264 7.79 19.64 13.40
C ASN A 264 9.01 18.72 13.59
N VAL A 265 9.94 18.66 12.64
CA VAL A 265 11.21 17.93 12.81
C VAL A 265 12.05 18.44 13.98
N LEU A 266 11.97 19.74 14.30
CA LEU A 266 12.69 20.34 15.43
C LEU A 266 11.86 20.29 16.71
N ARG A 267 10.53 20.44 16.61
CA ARG A 267 9.61 20.31 17.76
C ARG A 267 9.59 18.88 18.30
N GLN A 268 9.66 17.89 17.42
CA GLN A 268 9.51 16.46 17.69
C GLN A 268 10.64 15.69 16.99
N PRO A 269 11.87 15.71 17.54
CA PRO A 269 13.03 15.08 16.91
C PRO A 269 12.91 13.55 16.82
N LEU A 270 12.07 12.93 17.66
CA LEU A 270 11.80 11.48 17.62
C LEU A 270 10.76 11.10 16.56
N GLY A 271 9.80 11.99 16.28
CA GLY A 271 8.71 11.73 15.34
C GLY A 271 9.19 11.41 13.93
N LEU A 272 10.07 12.21 13.33
CA LEU A 272 10.50 11.99 11.95
C LEU A 272 11.21 10.61 11.75
N PRO A 273 12.22 10.22 12.57
CA PRO A 273 12.83 8.89 12.45
C PRO A 273 11.83 7.73 12.59
N ILE A 274 10.92 7.78 13.57
CA ILE A 274 9.91 6.73 13.77
C ILE A 274 8.95 6.68 12.57
N TYR A 275 8.53 7.84 12.07
CA TYR A 275 7.70 7.93 10.87
C TYR A 275 8.39 7.30 9.67
N LEU A 276 9.67 7.62 9.41
CA LEU A 276 10.40 7.07 8.27
C LEU A 276 10.53 5.55 8.36
N LEU A 277 10.85 5.01 9.54
CA LEU A 277 10.97 3.55 9.74
C LEU A 277 9.63 2.84 9.55
N THR A 278 8.56 3.36 10.13
CA THR A 278 7.23 2.76 10.04
C THR A 278 6.62 2.91 8.65
N ALA A 279 6.83 4.04 7.98
CA ALA A 279 6.43 4.27 6.59
C ALA A 279 7.20 3.35 5.61
N LEU A 280 8.50 3.12 5.83
CA LEU A 280 9.26 2.11 5.09
C LEU A 280 8.69 0.69 5.30
N GLY A 281 8.21 0.40 6.51
CA GLY A 281 7.48 -0.83 6.83
C GLY A 281 6.21 -1.02 6.00
N PHE A 282 5.33 0.00 5.95
CA PHE A 282 4.09 -0.06 5.17
C PHE A 282 4.29 -0.06 3.66
N THR A 283 5.32 0.61 3.18
CA THR A 283 5.72 0.59 1.76
C THR A 283 6.56 -0.63 1.41
N PHE A 284 6.88 -1.45 2.42
CA PHE A 284 7.73 -2.64 2.36
C PHE A 284 8.96 -2.40 1.48
N TRP A 285 9.66 -1.29 1.73
CA TRP A 285 10.84 -0.87 0.97
C TRP A 285 12.13 -1.10 1.78
N GLY A 286 13.26 -1.28 1.07
CA GLY A 286 14.57 -1.44 1.69
C GLY A 286 14.65 -2.63 2.65
N PRO A 287 15.08 -2.44 3.92
CA PRO A 287 15.22 -3.54 4.89
C PRO A 287 13.88 -4.18 5.26
N PHE A 288 12.73 -3.53 5.02
CA PHE A 288 11.41 -4.05 5.38
C PHE A 288 10.70 -4.75 4.21
N HIS A 289 11.44 -5.08 3.15
CA HIS A 289 10.96 -5.82 1.98
C HIS A 289 10.74 -7.32 2.25
N HIS A 290 10.07 -7.63 3.36
CA HIS A 290 9.73 -8.99 3.79
C HIS A 290 8.68 -9.73 2.94
N PRO A 291 7.66 -9.04 2.38
CA PRO A 291 6.61 -9.72 1.59
C PRO A 291 7.16 -10.31 0.31
N ASP A 292 8.17 -9.65 -0.26
CA ASP A 292 8.72 -9.92 -1.59
C ASP A 292 10.19 -10.38 -1.50
N ALA A 293 10.53 -11.00 -0.38
CA ALA A 293 11.91 -11.30 -0.03
C ALA A 293 12.52 -12.43 -0.89
N VAL A 294 13.84 -12.33 -1.10
CA VAL A 294 14.61 -13.30 -1.91
C VAL A 294 14.66 -14.70 -1.26
N ASP A 295 14.58 -14.80 0.07
CA ASP A 295 14.51 -16.09 0.78
C ASP A 295 13.18 -16.84 0.56
N LEU A 296 12.17 -16.16 0.00
CA LEU A 296 10.91 -16.76 -0.46
C LEU A 296 10.80 -16.79 -1.99
N ALA A 297 11.92 -16.82 -2.71
CA ALA A 297 11.93 -16.81 -4.18
C ALA A 297 11.11 -15.64 -4.79
N GLY A 298 11.10 -14.48 -4.13
CA GLY A 298 10.34 -13.31 -4.55
C GLY A 298 8.99 -13.13 -3.84
N GLY A 299 8.60 -14.06 -2.95
CA GLY A 299 7.47 -13.89 -2.04
C GLY A 299 6.14 -13.58 -2.75
N SER A 300 5.47 -12.50 -2.36
CA SER A 300 4.12 -12.16 -2.86
C SER A 300 4.09 -11.92 -4.37
N GLN A 301 5.18 -11.43 -4.97
CA GLN A 301 5.32 -11.26 -6.41
C GLN A 301 5.93 -12.47 -7.15
N ALA A 302 6.23 -13.59 -6.48
CA ALA A 302 6.97 -14.72 -7.08
C ALA A 302 6.33 -15.28 -8.36
N GLU A 303 5.00 -15.41 -8.38
CA GLU A 303 4.24 -15.95 -9.53
C GLU A 303 3.83 -14.86 -10.53
N THR A 304 4.06 -13.58 -10.20
CA THR A 304 3.59 -12.43 -10.97
C THR A 304 4.64 -12.05 -12.02
N SER A 305 4.22 -11.89 -13.28
CA SER A 305 5.12 -11.55 -14.39
C SER A 305 4.49 -10.58 -15.39
N GLY A 306 5.33 -10.03 -16.27
CA GLY A 306 4.89 -9.16 -17.35
C GLY A 306 4.29 -7.84 -16.86
N THR A 307 3.19 -7.43 -17.49
CA THR A 307 2.49 -6.17 -17.17
C THR A 307 1.88 -6.16 -15.77
N ALA A 308 1.48 -7.31 -15.22
CA ALA A 308 0.97 -7.40 -13.85
C ALA A 308 2.07 -7.12 -12.82
N LEU A 309 3.29 -7.60 -13.08
CA LEU A 309 4.45 -7.33 -12.23
C LEU A 309 4.87 -5.86 -12.33
N LEU A 310 4.81 -5.29 -13.53
CA LEU A 310 5.01 -3.86 -13.73
C LEU A 310 4.02 -3.04 -12.90
N ALA A 311 2.73 -3.34 -12.99
CA ALA A 311 1.69 -2.65 -12.21
C ALA A 311 1.89 -2.78 -10.70
N TRP A 312 2.28 -3.96 -10.21
CA TRP A 312 2.60 -4.18 -8.79
C TRP A 312 3.77 -3.30 -8.32
N ARG A 313 4.86 -3.28 -9.08
CA ARG A 313 6.06 -2.52 -8.74
C ARG A 313 5.85 -1.01 -8.83
N THR A 314 5.10 -0.54 -9.83
CA THR A 314 4.76 0.89 -9.96
C THR A 314 3.81 1.34 -8.86
N ALA A 315 2.80 0.54 -8.51
CA ALA A 315 1.89 0.82 -7.40
C ALA A 315 2.63 0.93 -6.06
N ARG A 316 3.55 -0.01 -5.80
CA ARG A 316 4.42 0.02 -4.62
C ARG A 316 5.31 1.27 -4.57
N ALA A 317 5.92 1.64 -5.70
CA ALA A 317 6.72 2.86 -5.78
C ALA A 317 5.86 4.12 -5.60
N ALA A 318 4.63 4.15 -6.12
CA ALA A 318 3.70 5.25 -5.91
C ALA A 318 3.31 5.40 -4.44
N LEU A 319 3.13 4.29 -3.71
CA LEU A 319 2.89 4.31 -2.28
C LEU A 319 4.06 4.92 -1.50
N LEU A 320 5.31 4.59 -1.89
CA LEU A 320 6.52 5.20 -1.31
C LEU A 320 6.55 6.71 -1.55
N VAL A 321 6.19 7.16 -2.76
CA VAL A 321 6.06 8.60 -3.07
C VAL A 321 5.02 9.25 -2.17
N SER A 322 3.82 8.69 -2.05
CA SER A 322 2.76 9.23 -1.18
C SER A 322 3.21 9.33 0.28
N ALA A 323 3.96 8.33 0.77
CA ALA A 323 4.54 8.36 2.10
C ALA A 323 5.59 9.47 2.26
N ALA A 324 6.50 9.65 1.31
CA ALA A 324 7.49 10.73 1.38
C ALA A 324 6.84 12.12 1.29
N VAL A 325 5.81 12.29 0.46
CA VAL A 325 5.05 13.55 0.34
C VAL A 325 4.36 13.86 1.67
N MET A 326 3.78 12.86 2.35
CA MET A 326 3.16 13.07 3.67
C MET A 326 4.21 13.39 4.74
N GLY A 327 5.35 12.68 4.77
CA GLY A 327 6.44 13.01 5.68
C GLY A 327 6.94 14.44 5.50
N SER A 328 7.05 14.89 4.24
CA SER A 328 7.41 16.28 3.92
C SER A 328 6.38 17.27 4.45
N ALA A 329 5.08 16.97 4.33
CA ALA A 329 4.01 17.84 4.80
C ALA A 329 3.91 17.88 6.33
N ALA A 330 4.00 16.72 6.98
CA ALA A 330 3.79 16.58 8.41
C ALA A 330 4.99 17.03 9.27
N PHE A 331 6.23 16.86 8.78
CA PHE A 331 7.44 17.12 9.57
C PHE A 331 8.30 18.30 9.09
N LEU A 332 8.35 18.51 7.77
CA LEU A 332 9.27 19.48 7.14
C LEU A 332 8.52 20.73 6.63
N GLY A 333 7.26 20.94 7.01
CA GLY A 333 6.47 22.11 6.62
C GLY A 333 6.05 22.15 5.15
N GLY A 334 6.13 21.03 4.41
CA GLY A 334 5.68 20.91 3.01
C GLY A 334 6.08 22.10 2.12
N PRO A 335 5.13 22.92 1.66
CA PRO A 335 5.40 24.05 0.76
C PRO A 335 6.07 25.27 1.42
N LEU A 336 6.26 25.28 2.74
CA LEU A 336 6.86 26.42 3.44
C LEU A 336 8.37 26.51 3.19
N GLY A 337 8.85 27.65 2.73
CA GLY A 337 10.29 27.92 2.64
C GLY A 337 10.59 29.27 1.98
N PRO A 338 11.80 29.81 2.17
CA PRO A 338 12.20 31.07 1.57
C PRO A 338 12.49 30.92 0.06
N TRP A 339 12.41 32.03 -0.69
CA TRP A 339 12.87 32.24 -2.08
C TRP A 339 12.23 31.42 -3.23
N LEU A 340 11.82 30.18 -3.02
CA LEU A 340 11.21 29.31 -4.04
C LEU A 340 9.69 29.25 -3.91
N PRO A 341 8.94 29.03 -5.01
CA PRO A 341 7.50 28.83 -4.95
C PRO A 341 7.17 27.56 -4.17
N GLY A 342 6.05 27.55 -3.45
CA GLY A 342 5.72 26.47 -2.50
C GLY A 342 5.68 25.06 -3.12
N TRP A 343 5.26 24.91 -4.38
CA TRP A 343 5.29 23.61 -5.06
C TRP A 343 6.71 23.06 -5.24
N ALA A 344 7.69 23.92 -5.50
CA ALA A 344 9.08 23.52 -5.68
C ALA A 344 9.69 23.06 -4.35
N TRP A 345 9.35 23.73 -3.24
CA TRP A 345 9.76 23.31 -1.90
C TRP A 345 9.18 21.96 -1.51
N SER A 346 7.88 21.74 -1.78
CA SER A 346 7.24 20.43 -1.55
C SER A 346 7.95 19.32 -2.32
N ILE A 347 8.28 19.55 -3.60
CA ILE A 347 9.02 18.57 -4.42
C ILE A 347 10.42 18.34 -3.87
N LEU A 348 11.18 19.40 -3.57
CA LEU A 348 12.55 19.29 -3.09
C LEU A 348 12.64 18.48 -1.80
N LYS A 349 11.79 18.78 -0.81
CA LYS A 349 11.74 18.05 0.46
C LYS A 349 11.25 16.62 0.29
N THR A 350 10.27 16.39 -0.59
CA THR A 350 9.83 15.03 -0.96
C THR A 350 10.98 14.22 -1.56
N VAL A 351 11.72 14.78 -2.52
CA VAL A 351 12.88 14.12 -3.14
C VAL A 351 13.98 13.88 -2.12
N ALA A 352 14.23 14.82 -1.20
CA ALA A 352 15.18 14.63 -0.11
C ALA A 352 14.78 13.45 0.80
N LEU A 353 13.51 13.37 1.20
CA LEU A 353 13.00 12.23 1.98
C LEU A 353 13.06 10.91 1.21
N LEU A 354 12.67 10.89 -0.07
CA LEU A 354 12.81 9.71 -0.93
C LEU A 354 14.27 9.25 -1.00
N THR A 355 15.19 10.20 -1.16
CA THR A 355 16.63 9.92 -1.20
C THR A 355 17.08 9.28 0.10
N VAL A 356 16.70 9.83 1.26
CA VAL A 356 17.03 9.24 2.57
C VAL A 356 16.42 7.85 2.75
N MET A 357 15.14 7.67 2.41
CA MET A 357 14.43 6.40 2.54
C MET A 357 15.04 5.30 1.66
N ILE A 358 15.36 5.61 0.40
CA ILE A 358 15.98 4.67 -0.54
C ILE A 358 17.44 4.41 -0.15
N TRP A 359 18.20 5.46 0.17
CA TRP A 359 19.59 5.33 0.62
C TRP A 359 19.69 4.43 1.85
N PHE A 360 18.86 4.67 2.88
CA PHE A 360 18.80 3.82 4.07
C PHE A 360 18.48 2.38 3.71
N GLY A 361 17.60 2.17 2.72
CA GLY A 361 17.28 0.87 2.13
C GLY A 361 18.47 0.09 1.60
N HIS A 362 19.41 0.78 0.95
CA HIS A 362 20.61 0.18 0.37
C HIS A 362 21.77 0.04 1.36
N GLN A 363 21.82 0.87 2.41
CA GLN A 363 22.87 0.82 3.44
C GLN A 363 22.59 -0.21 4.53
N THR A 364 21.32 -0.55 4.77
CA THR A 364 20.95 -1.46 5.86
C THR A 364 20.77 -2.88 5.38
N ALA A 365 21.42 -3.82 6.06
CA ALA A 365 21.17 -5.23 5.85
C ALA A 365 19.74 -5.57 6.30
N ARG A 366 19.03 -6.36 5.48
CA ARG A 366 17.67 -6.81 5.79
C ARG A 366 17.67 -7.59 7.12
N PRO A 367 17.06 -7.06 8.20
CA PRO A 367 16.95 -7.78 9.47
C PRO A 367 16.02 -8.99 9.30
N ARG A 368 16.11 -9.94 10.22
CA ARG A 368 15.19 -11.09 10.23
C ARG A 368 13.80 -10.62 10.66
N MET A 369 12.75 -11.21 10.07
CA MET A 369 11.35 -10.80 10.32
C MET A 369 11.00 -10.77 11.81
N GLU A 370 11.43 -11.78 12.57
CA GLU A 370 11.22 -11.87 14.01
C GLU A 370 11.80 -10.66 14.78
N ASN A 371 12.94 -10.14 14.35
CA ASN A 371 13.60 -9.00 14.97
C ASN A 371 12.89 -7.69 14.61
N VAL A 372 12.35 -7.58 13.40
CA VAL A 372 11.56 -6.41 12.99
C VAL A 372 10.27 -6.32 13.79
N VAL A 373 9.56 -7.43 13.97
CA VAL A 373 8.35 -7.48 14.79
C VAL A 373 8.67 -7.10 16.23
N LYS A 374 9.71 -7.71 16.83
CA LYS A 374 10.17 -7.37 18.18
C LYS A 374 10.54 -5.88 18.29
N PHE A 375 11.24 -5.33 17.31
CA PHE A 375 11.63 -3.92 17.28
C PHE A 375 10.41 -2.98 17.24
N GLY A 376 9.39 -3.30 16.44
CA GLY A 376 8.13 -2.56 16.40
C GLY A 376 7.44 -2.48 17.76
N TRP A 377 7.30 -3.61 18.44
CA TRP A 377 6.60 -3.70 19.72
C TRP A 377 7.42 -3.22 20.92
N LEU A 378 8.71 -3.56 20.99
CA LEU A 378 9.54 -3.32 22.16
C LEU A 378 10.27 -1.98 22.13
N VAL A 379 10.51 -1.41 20.94
CA VAL A 379 11.30 -0.17 20.79
C VAL A 379 10.46 0.95 20.22
N LEU A 380 9.86 0.75 19.04
CA LEU A 380 9.14 1.83 18.35
C LEU A 380 7.86 2.24 19.09
N LEU A 381 7.12 1.30 19.66
CA LEU A 381 5.89 1.61 20.39
C LEU A 381 6.13 2.47 21.65
N PRO A 382 7.04 2.10 22.58
CA PRO A 382 7.38 2.97 23.71
C PRO A 382 7.93 4.33 23.27
N LEU A 383 8.78 4.36 22.24
CA LEU A 383 9.38 5.61 21.76
C LEU A 383 8.34 6.55 21.14
N ALA A 384 7.37 6.00 20.40
CA ALA A 384 6.24 6.76 19.86
C ALA A 384 5.34 7.31 20.96
N LEU A 385 5.11 6.56 22.05
CA LEU A 385 4.37 7.06 23.21
C LEU A 385 5.11 8.23 23.88
N VAL A 386 6.43 8.12 24.06
CA VAL A 386 7.24 9.23 24.59
C VAL A 386 7.14 10.46 23.69
N ASP A 387 7.20 10.30 22.36
CA ASP A 387 7.03 11.40 21.41
C ASP A 387 5.66 12.11 21.59
N VAL A 388 4.58 11.35 21.80
CA VAL A 388 3.24 11.90 22.09
C VAL A 388 3.24 12.71 23.38
N PHE A 389 3.78 12.16 24.47
CA PHE A 389 3.80 12.85 25.76
C PHE A 389 4.65 14.12 25.73
N VAL A 390 5.84 14.06 25.11
CA VAL A 390 6.72 15.21 24.95
C VAL A 390 6.05 16.28 24.10
N SER A 391 5.44 15.90 22.97
CA SER A 391 4.72 16.87 22.14
C SER A 391 3.55 17.49 22.87
N GLY A 392 2.77 16.71 23.63
CA GLY A 392 1.63 17.22 24.41
C GLY A 392 2.06 18.19 25.51
N ALA A 393 3.16 17.87 26.21
CA ALA A 393 3.72 18.72 27.26
C ALA A 393 4.31 20.03 26.71
N LEU A 394 4.84 20.04 25.49
CA LEU A 394 5.36 21.25 24.84
C LEU A 394 4.26 22.18 24.31
N THR A 395 3.05 21.67 24.12
CA THR A 395 1.91 22.44 23.59
C THR A 395 0.97 22.99 24.66
N LEU A 396 1.01 22.44 25.88
CA LEU A 396 0.37 23.01 27.07
C LEU A 396 1.19 24.21 27.57
#